data_AF-A0AAD5R8L0-F1
#
_entry.id   AF-A0AAD5R8L0-F1
#
_cell.length_a   1.000
_cell.length_b   1.000
_cell.length_c   1.000
_cell.angle_alpha   90.00
_cell.angle_beta   90.00
_cell.angle_gamma   90.00
#
_symmetry.space_group_name_H-M   'P 1'
#
loop_
_entity.id
_entity.type
_entity.pdbx_description
1 polymer ?
#
loop_
_entity_poly.entity_id
_entity_poly.type
_entity_poly.pdbx_seq_one_letter_code
_entity_poly.pdbx_strand_id
1 'polypeptide(L)'
;MLNRLVKLNFRDYKVMGHPIGLKHATWYARGQLNFNMCFVVAKESTIDCMYEPLVQKFAEYLADLEMECGSLHTPENRSQLLAIMSKVFTDLNTCGECVLPVTELTTLYLKLCPSYRGVEPPKVNLYMVPMFNRATQLTPAVIDKMDVLSQKISPVL
;
A
#
# COMPACT_ATOMS: atom_id res chain seq x y z
N MET A 1 -7.63 20.74 2.15
CA MET A 1 -6.56 19.72 1.95
C MET A 1 -7.20 18.34 2.03
N LEU A 2 -7.96 17.96 1.00
CA LEU A 2 -8.53 16.61 0.88
C LEU A 2 -7.80 15.91 -0.28
N ASN A 3 -7.77 14.58 -0.26
CA ASN A 3 -7.18 13.73 -1.30
C ASN A 3 -5.68 13.97 -1.51
N ARG A 4 -4.97 14.31 -0.44
CA ARG A 4 -3.50 14.44 -0.43
C ARG A 4 -2.96 13.75 0.81
N LEU A 5 -1.86 13.02 0.67
CA LEU A 5 -1.15 12.46 1.82
C LEU A 5 -0.66 13.58 2.73
N VAL A 6 -0.94 13.45 4.02
CA VAL A 6 -0.47 14.34 5.07
C VAL A 6 0.43 13.55 6.00
N LYS A 7 1.61 14.10 6.29
CA LYS A 7 2.52 13.54 7.29
C LYS A 7 2.73 14.54 8.42
N LEU A 8 2.56 14.06 9.65
CA LEU A 8 2.76 14.84 10.86
C LEU A 8 3.80 14.13 11.71
N ASN A 9 4.88 14.84 12.05
CA ASN A 9 5.89 14.35 12.98
C ASN A 9 5.54 14.83 14.38
N PHE A 10 5.25 13.90 15.28
CA PHE A 10 5.10 14.14 16.71
C PHE A 10 6.33 13.62 17.46
N ARG A 11 6.44 13.94 18.75
CA ARG A 11 7.65 13.72 19.57
C ARG A 11 8.30 12.37 19.31
N ASP A 12 7.52 11.28 19.43
CA ASP A 12 7.99 9.90 19.40
C ASP A 12 7.39 9.06 18.23
N TYR A 13 6.48 9.65 17.44
CA TYR A 13 5.81 8.95 16.35
C TYR A 13 5.53 9.85 15.16
N LYS A 14 5.39 9.25 13.98
CA LYS A 14 4.94 9.91 12.75
C LYS A 14 3.54 9.40 12.41
N VAL A 15 2.64 10.32 12.09
CA VAL A 15 1.29 10.01 11.62
C VAL A 15 1.25 10.29 10.13
N MET A 16 0.93 9.27 9.34
CA MET A 16 0.71 9.36 7.90
C MET A 16 -0.77 9.16 7.64
N GLY A 17 -1.46 10.19 7.14
CA GLY A 17 -2.89 10.17 6.92
C GLY A 17 -3.26 10.52 5.48
N HIS A 18 -4.38 10.00 5.00
CA HIS A 18 -4.99 10.41 3.75
C HIS A 18 -6.45 10.82 3.98
N PRO A 19 -6.72 12.13 4.18
CA PRO A 19 -8.06 12.63 4.41
C PRO A 19 -8.89 12.62 3.13
N ILE A 20 -10.07 12.00 3.19
CA ILE A 20 -11.03 11.89 2.09
C ILE A 20 -12.33 12.60 2.49
N GLY A 21 -12.91 13.31 1.52
CA GLY A 21 -14.23 13.91 1.65
C GLY A 21 -15.18 13.38 0.58
N LEU A 22 -16.24 12.70 0.99
CA LEU A 22 -17.28 12.17 0.14
C LEU A 22 -18.51 13.07 0.20
N LYS A 23 -18.98 13.54 -0.95
CA LYS A 23 -20.17 14.39 -1.05
C LYS A 23 -21.34 13.57 -1.53
N HIS A 24 -22.42 13.57 -0.74
CA HIS A 24 -23.68 12.95 -1.14
C HIS A 24 -24.83 13.75 -0.54
N ALA A 25 -25.70 14.27 -1.40
CA ALA A 25 -26.74 15.23 -1.01
C ALA A 25 -27.79 14.63 -0.06
N THR A 26 -28.04 13.32 -0.14
CA THR A 26 -29.15 12.65 0.56
C THR A 26 -28.72 11.63 1.61
N TRP A 27 -27.50 11.10 1.54
CA TRP A 27 -27.04 10.05 2.47
C TRP A 27 -26.40 10.63 3.73
N TYR A 28 -25.82 11.83 3.64
CA TYR A 28 -25.14 12.46 4.74
C TYR A 28 -25.94 13.65 5.26
N ALA A 29 -26.20 13.68 6.58
CA ALA A 29 -26.95 14.77 7.22
C ALA A 29 -26.37 16.17 6.98
N ARG A 30 -25.07 16.27 6.68
CA ARG A 30 -24.36 17.53 6.37
C ARG A 30 -24.04 17.69 4.87
N GLY A 31 -24.57 16.82 4.02
CA GLY A 31 -24.25 16.74 2.58
C GLY A 31 -22.84 16.23 2.25
N GLN A 32 -22.02 15.94 3.27
CA GLN A 32 -20.65 15.45 3.10
C GLN A 32 -20.21 14.62 4.32
N LEU A 33 -19.46 13.55 4.05
CA LEU A 33 -18.73 12.76 5.04
C LEU A 33 -17.23 13.04 4.86
N ASN A 34 -16.56 13.43 5.95
CA ASN A 34 -15.12 13.61 5.98
C ASN A 34 -14.51 12.59 6.92
N PHE A 35 -13.54 11.82 6.44
CA PHE A 35 -12.80 10.87 7.25
C PHE A 35 -11.32 10.90 6.89
N ASN A 36 -10.49 10.32 7.75
CA ASN A 36 -9.06 10.23 7.53
C ASN A 36 -8.57 8.85 7.93
N MET A 37 -7.93 8.14 7.00
CA MET A 37 -7.26 6.88 7.30
C MET A 37 -5.79 7.13 7.60
N CYS A 38 -5.30 6.64 8.74
CA CYS A 38 -3.96 6.94 9.23
C CYS A 38 -3.17 5.70 9.62
N PHE A 39 -1.89 5.67 9.27
CA PHE A 39 -0.90 4.77 9.88
C PHE A 39 -0.02 5.57 10.85
N VAL A 40 0.25 4.99 12.00
CA VAL A 40 1.13 5.56 13.03
C VAL A 40 2.37 4.67 13.11
N VAL A 41 3.55 5.28 12.95
CA VAL A 41 4.83 4.57 12.98
C VAL A 41 5.79 5.26 13.95
N ALA A 42 6.73 4.50 14.51
CA ALA A 42 7.79 5.06 15.35
C ALA A 42 8.60 6.10 14.57
N LYS A 43 9.05 7.16 15.24
CA LYS A 43 9.77 8.26 14.60
C LYS A 43 11.11 7.86 14.02
N GLU A 44 11.76 6.89 14.64
CA GLU A 44 13.06 6.34 14.28
C GLU A 44 12.99 5.42 13.05
N SER A 45 11.78 5.06 12.61
CA SER A 45 11.59 4.21 11.44
C SER A 45 12.11 4.89 10.18
N THR A 46 13.07 4.23 9.52
CA THR A 46 13.68 4.61 8.24
C THR A 46 12.90 4.07 7.03
N ILE A 47 11.91 3.23 7.28
CA ILE A 47 11.07 2.57 6.26
C ILE A 47 9.66 3.16 6.22
N ASP A 48 9.45 4.34 6.80
CA ASP A 48 8.14 5.01 6.86
C ASP A 48 7.59 5.36 5.46
N CYS A 49 8.47 5.66 4.51
CA CYS A 49 8.11 5.92 3.10
C CYS A 49 7.39 4.75 2.41
N MET A 50 7.62 3.52 2.88
CA MET A 50 7.01 2.31 2.34
C MET A 50 5.49 2.28 2.55
N TYR A 51 5.03 2.90 3.64
CA TYR A 51 3.63 2.86 4.05
C TYR A 51 2.78 3.94 3.37
N GLU A 52 3.41 4.98 2.80
CA GLU A 52 2.72 6.07 2.11
C GLU A 52 1.72 5.60 1.05
N PRO A 53 2.11 4.77 0.06
CA PRO A 53 1.17 4.28 -0.95
C PRO A 53 0.09 3.38 -0.35
N LEU A 54 0.39 2.65 0.74
CA LEU A 54 -0.60 1.81 1.40
C LEU A 54 -1.68 2.65 2.10
N VAL A 55 -1.29 3.74 2.77
CA VAL A 55 -2.26 4.64 3.42
C VAL A 55 -3.20 5.26 2.40
N GLN A 56 -2.67 5.71 1.25
CA GLN A 56 -3.49 6.25 0.16
C GLN A 56 -4.45 5.19 -0.39
N LYS A 57 -3.90 4.04 -0.79
CA LYS A 57 -4.69 2.94 -1.36
C LYS A 57 -5.76 2.43 -0.40
N PHE A 58 -5.44 2.32 0.89
CA PHE A 58 -6.40 1.87 1.88
C PHE A 58 -7.50 2.91 2.13
N ALA A 59 -7.17 4.21 2.13
CA ALA A 59 -8.18 5.25 2.22
C ALA A 59 -9.15 5.20 1.03
N GLU A 60 -8.64 5.01 -0.18
CA GLU A 60 -9.45 4.83 -1.40
C GLU A 60 -10.39 3.63 -1.28
N TYR A 61 -9.89 2.46 -0.83
CA TYR A 61 -10.76 1.31 -0.60
C TYR A 61 -11.85 1.56 0.45
N LEU A 62 -11.58 2.33 1.51
CA LEU A 62 -12.61 2.70 2.48
C LEU A 62 -13.65 3.65 1.88
N ALA A 63 -13.26 4.48 0.92
CA ALA A 63 -14.19 5.32 0.18
C ALA A 63 -15.11 4.47 -0.72
N ASP A 64 -14.57 3.46 -1.39
CA ASP A 64 -15.34 2.53 -2.21
C ASP A 64 -16.33 1.72 -1.34
N LEU A 65 -15.85 1.16 -0.23
CA LEU A 65 -16.69 0.43 0.73
C LEU A 65 -17.79 1.32 1.36
N GLU A 66 -17.52 2.59 1.56
CA GLU A 66 -18.52 3.55 2.02
C GLU A 66 -19.61 3.78 0.97
N MET A 67 -19.23 3.89 -0.32
CA MET A 67 -20.19 4.04 -1.41
C MET A 67 -20.99 2.76 -1.70
N GLU A 68 -20.40 1.58 -1.47
CA GLU A 68 -21.05 0.28 -1.70
C GLU A 68 -22.03 -0.11 -0.59
N CYS A 69 -21.63 0.01 0.67
CA CYS A 69 -22.40 -0.53 1.79
C CYS A 69 -22.48 0.40 3.02
N GLY A 70 -22.03 1.65 2.91
CA GLY A 70 -22.10 2.62 4.01
C GLY A 70 -21.26 2.19 5.23
N SER A 71 -20.07 1.61 4.98
CA SER A 71 -19.18 1.07 6.03
C SER A 71 -18.82 2.04 7.16
N LEU A 72 -18.78 3.35 6.90
CA LEU A 72 -18.39 4.41 7.83
C LEU A 72 -19.60 5.17 8.40
N HIS A 73 -20.61 5.42 7.56
CA HIS A 73 -21.83 6.13 7.95
C HIS A 73 -22.74 5.28 8.84
N THR A 74 -22.88 4.00 8.53
CA THR A 74 -23.86 3.09 9.15
C THR A 74 -23.28 2.48 10.43
N PRO A 75 -23.91 2.67 11.61
CA PRO A 75 -23.35 2.23 12.88
C PRO A 75 -23.21 0.70 12.99
N GLU A 76 -24.08 -0.06 12.32
CA GLU A 76 -24.08 -1.52 12.32
C GLU A 76 -22.79 -2.11 11.72
N ASN A 77 -22.21 -1.42 10.72
CA ASN A 77 -21.01 -1.87 10.00
C ASN A 77 -19.69 -1.50 10.70
N ARG A 78 -19.75 -0.76 11.82
CA ARG A 78 -18.54 -0.34 12.56
C ARG A 78 -17.77 -1.52 13.13
N SER A 79 -18.46 -2.59 13.53
CA SER A 79 -17.83 -3.82 14.03
C SER A 79 -17.00 -4.50 12.94
N GLN A 80 -17.51 -4.55 11.71
CA GLN A 80 -16.81 -5.05 10.53
C GLN A 80 -15.57 -4.19 10.23
N LEU A 81 -15.69 -2.86 10.28
CA LEU A 81 -14.56 -1.95 10.08
C LEU A 81 -13.42 -2.21 11.07
N LEU A 82 -13.73 -2.42 12.36
CA LEU A 82 -12.73 -2.76 13.37
C LEU A 82 -12.04 -4.10 13.07
N ALA A 83 -12.78 -5.09 12.58
CA ALA A 83 -12.22 -6.37 12.17
C ALA A 83 -11.28 -6.22 10.97
N ILE A 84 -11.66 -5.43 9.96
CA ILE A 84 -10.83 -5.11 8.80
C ILE A 84 -9.52 -4.44 9.25
N MET A 85 -9.61 -3.40 10.08
CA MET A 85 -8.44 -2.67 10.57
C MET A 85 -7.47 -3.57 11.36
N SER A 86 -8.02 -4.42 12.23
CA SER A 86 -7.22 -5.35 13.04
C SER A 86 -6.52 -6.40 12.19
N LYS A 87 -7.22 -6.93 11.17
CA LYS A 87 -6.64 -7.90 10.23
C LYS A 87 -5.55 -7.28 9.38
N VAL A 88 -5.79 -6.09 8.80
CA VAL A 88 -4.78 -5.36 8.01
C VAL A 88 -3.54 -5.08 8.86
N PHE A 89 -3.72 -4.64 10.12
CA PHE A 89 -2.60 -4.40 11.03
C PHE A 89 -1.78 -5.68 11.30
N THR A 90 -2.45 -6.79 11.56
CA THR A 90 -1.79 -8.07 11.88
C THR A 90 -1.05 -8.63 10.67
N ASP A 91 -1.70 -8.67 9.51
CA ASP A 91 -1.16 -9.25 8.28
C ASP A 91 0.03 -8.44 7.74
N LEU A 92 -0.06 -7.09 7.75
CA LEU A 92 1.04 -6.24 7.31
C LEU A 92 2.27 -6.36 8.22
N ASN A 93 2.08 -6.50 9.53
CA ASN A 93 3.19 -6.65 10.47
C ASN A 93 3.80 -8.06 10.45
N THR A 94 3.03 -9.08 10.06
CA THR A 94 3.50 -10.49 10.07
C THR A 94 4.06 -10.94 8.73
N CYS A 95 3.36 -10.62 7.63
CA CYS A 95 3.68 -11.11 6.28
C CYS A 95 4.14 -10.00 5.33
N GLY A 96 3.93 -8.73 5.69
CA GLY A 96 4.17 -7.60 4.80
C GLY A 96 3.17 -7.46 3.65
N GLU A 97 2.11 -8.28 3.63
CA GLU A 97 1.02 -8.21 2.68
C GLU A 97 -0.29 -8.64 3.35
N CYS A 98 -1.40 -8.11 2.88
CA CYS A 98 -2.75 -8.38 3.34
C CYS A 98 -3.66 -8.50 2.11
N VAL A 99 -4.33 -9.65 2.00
CA VAL A 99 -5.40 -9.90 1.04
C VAL A 99 -6.66 -10.21 1.84
N LEU A 100 -7.66 -9.34 1.74
CA LEU A 100 -8.87 -9.44 2.55
C LEU A 100 -10.13 -9.19 1.70
N PRO A 101 -10.92 -10.23 1.40
CA PRO A 101 -12.24 -10.05 0.80
C PRO A 101 -13.20 -9.45 1.85
N VAL A 102 -13.80 -8.29 1.54
CA VAL A 102 -14.69 -7.58 2.46
C VAL A 102 -16.14 -7.72 2.04
N THR A 103 -16.40 -7.52 0.75
CA THR A 103 -17.70 -7.70 0.10
C THR A 103 -17.55 -8.65 -1.09
N GLU A 104 -18.65 -9.01 -1.74
CA GLU A 104 -18.61 -9.82 -2.97
C GLU A 104 -17.89 -9.12 -4.13
N LEU A 105 -17.85 -7.78 -4.11
CA LEU A 105 -17.26 -6.95 -5.16
C LEU A 105 -15.87 -6.44 -4.79
N THR A 106 -15.60 -6.25 -3.50
CA THR A 106 -14.40 -5.56 -3.02
C THR A 106 -13.49 -6.46 -2.20
N THR A 107 -12.29 -6.70 -2.74
CA THR A 107 -11.17 -7.34 -2.04
C THR A 107 -10.03 -6.35 -1.86
N LEU A 108 -9.59 -6.18 -0.62
CA LEU A 108 -8.44 -5.35 -0.26
C LEU A 108 -7.14 -6.07 -0.62
N TYR A 109 -6.32 -5.44 -1.45
CA TYR A 109 -4.97 -5.91 -1.75
C TYR A 109 -3.94 -4.87 -1.29
N LEU A 110 -3.25 -5.15 -0.19
CA LEU A 110 -2.24 -4.28 0.39
C LEU A 110 -0.91 -5.04 0.47
N LYS A 111 0.16 -4.48 -0.07
CA LYS A 111 1.48 -5.12 -0.05
C LYS A 111 2.55 -4.07 0.21
N LEU A 112 3.40 -4.31 1.19
CA LEU A 112 4.61 -3.55 1.42
C LEU A 112 5.58 -3.82 0.27
N CYS A 113 5.81 -2.81 -0.53
CA CYS A 113 6.79 -2.85 -1.59
C CYS A 113 8.03 -2.08 -1.12
N PRO A 114 9.22 -2.72 -1.10
CA PRO A 114 10.51 -2.02 -1.01
C PRO A 114 10.56 -0.89 -2.01
N SER A 115 10.25 0.31 -1.54
CA SER A 115 10.42 1.51 -2.31
C SER A 115 11.92 1.72 -2.44
N TYR A 116 12.49 1.29 -3.56
CA TYR A 116 13.73 1.88 -4.10
C TYR A 116 13.51 3.33 -4.56
N ARG A 117 12.44 4.00 -4.09
CA ARG A 117 12.11 5.37 -4.46
C ARG A 117 13.23 6.26 -3.95
N GLY A 118 13.94 6.89 -4.88
CA GLY A 118 14.91 7.95 -4.60
C GLY A 118 16.37 7.53 -4.64
N VAL A 119 16.69 6.24 -4.70
CA VAL A 119 18.06 5.80 -5.02
C VAL A 119 18.10 5.46 -6.50
N GLU A 120 18.53 6.43 -7.30
CA GLU A 120 18.81 6.16 -8.72
C GLU A 120 19.92 5.10 -8.79
N PRO A 121 19.71 3.99 -9.53
CA PRO A 121 20.77 3.01 -9.70
C PRO A 121 22.00 3.69 -10.32
N PRO A 122 23.22 3.29 -9.91
CA PRO A 122 24.44 3.87 -10.47
C PRO A 122 24.47 3.65 -11.99
N LYS A 123 25.03 4.63 -12.70
CA LYS A 123 25.20 4.54 -14.16
C LYS A 123 26.06 3.32 -14.51
N VAL A 124 25.55 2.50 -15.43
CA VAL A 124 26.27 1.34 -15.96
C VAL A 124 27.11 1.78 -17.16
N ASN A 125 28.42 1.58 -17.08
CA ASN A 125 29.35 1.86 -18.18
C ASN A 125 29.58 0.62 -19.05
N LEU A 126 29.96 0.81 -20.31
CA LEU A 126 30.15 -0.27 -21.31
C LEU A 126 31.20 -1.33 -20.90
N TYR A 127 32.14 -0.97 -20.04
CA TYR A 127 33.21 -1.85 -19.55
C TYR A 127 32.89 -2.52 -18.21
N MET A 128 31.70 -2.29 -17.64
CA MET A 128 31.28 -2.97 -16.42
C MET A 128 30.83 -4.39 -16.72
N VAL A 129 31.21 -5.33 -15.86
CA VAL A 129 30.82 -6.74 -15.97
C VAL A 129 29.71 -7.03 -14.94
N PRO A 130 28.51 -7.42 -15.37
CA PRO A 130 27.45 -7.79 -14.45
C PRO A 130 27.79 -9.11 -13.75
N MET A 131 27.51 -9.18 -12.45
CA MET A 131 27.74 -10.36 -11.63
C MET A 131 26.47 -10.65 -10.82
N PHE A 132 26.05 -11.92 -10.76
CA PHE A 132 24.97 -12.32 -9.88
C PHE A 132 25.41 -12.23 -8.43
N ASN A 133 24.83 -11.30 -7.67
CA ASN A 133 25.08 -11.14 -6.23
C ASN A 133 24.27 -12.12 -5.36
N ARG A 134 23.39 -12.91 -5.98
CA ARG A 134 22.59 -13.95 -5.35
C ARG A 134 22.68 -15.21 -6.20
N ALA A 135 22.93 -16.35 -5.56
CA ALA A 135 22.88 -17.65 -6.21
C ALA A 135 21.44 -17.91 -6.68
N THR A 136 21.14 -17.56 -7.93
CA THR A 136 19.82 -17.73 -8.52
C THR A 136 19.88 -18.96 -9.40
N GLN A 137 19.11 -20.00 -9.06
CA GLN A 137 18.93 -21.14 -9.94
C GLN A 137 18.07 -20.69 -11.13
N LEU A 138 18.70 -20.36 -12.25
CA LEU A 138 18.06 -19.98 -13.51
C LEU A 138 17.41 -21.23 -14.14
N THR A 139 16.24 -21.60 -13.62
CA THR A 139 15.42 -22.65 -14.23
C THR A 139 14.67 -22.09 -15.45
N PRO A 140 14.35 -22.91 -16.46
CA PRO A 140 13.58 -22.46 -17.63
C PRO A 140 12.26 -21.77 -17.25
N ALA A 141 11.60 -22.23 -16.19
CA ALA A 141 10.36 -21.65 -15.68
C ALA A 141 10.54 -20.25 -15.06
N VAL A 142 11.73 -19.92 -14.56
CA VAL A 142 12.06 -18.58 -14.08
C VAL A 142 12.38 -17.68 -15.26
N ILE A 143 13.18 -18.17 -16.22
CA ILE A 143 13.57 -17.43 -17.42
C ILE A 143 12.34 -17.01 -18.23
N ASP A 144 11.37 -17.92 -18.42
CA ASP A 144 10.14 -17.65 -19.18
C ASP A 144 9.30 -16.49 -18.60
N LYS A 145 9.42 -16.22 -17.28
CA LYS A 145 8.76 -15.09 -16.62
C LYS A 145 9.51 -13.77 -16.74
N MET A 146 10.75 -13.78 -17.21
CA MET A 146 11.56 -12.58 -17.42
C MET A 146 11.17 -11.87 -18.71
N ASP A 147 11.55 -10.60 -18.86
CA ASP A 147 11.40 -9.91 -20.14
C ASP A 147 12.31 -10.53 -21.23
N VAL A 148 11.94 -10.31 -22.49
CA VAL A 148 12.60 -10.93 -23.66
C VAL A 148 14.10 -10.61 -23.76
N LEU A 149 14.54 -9.44 -23.28
CA LEU A 149 15.96 -9.09 -23.29
C LEU A 149 16.70 -9.82 -22.16
N SER A 150 16.14 -9.84 -20.96
CA SER A 150 16.68 -10.61 -19.84
C SER A 150 16.77 -12.10 -20.16
N GLN A 151 15.80 -12.67 -20.87
CA GLN A 151 15.82 -14.06 -21.33
C GLN A 151 17.02 -14.36 -22.23
N LYS A 152 17.46 -13.39 -23.05
CA LYS A 152 18.61 -13.56 -23.95
C LYS A 152 19.95 -13.28 -23.26
N ILE A 153 19.97 -12.36 -22.30
CA ILE A 153 21.18 -11.92 -21.62
C ILE A 153 21.55 -12.89 -20.49
N SER A 154 20.59 -13.27 -19.65
CA SER A 154 20.83 -14.06 -18.43
C SER A 154 21.52 -15.41 -18.64
N PRO A 155 21.31 -16.16 -19.75
CA PRO A 155 22.04 -17.42 -19.99
C PRO A 155 23.51 -17.23 -20.40
N VAL A 156 23.90 -16.02 -20.79
CA VAL A 156 25.24 -15.67 -21.30
C VAL A 156 26.09 -14.97 -20.23
N LEU A 157 25.49 -14.66 -19.07
CA LEU A 157 26.14 -14.10 -17.88
C LEU A 157 26.58 -15.19 -16.91
#